data_AF-A0A970UF33-F1
#
_entry.id   AF-A0A970UF33-F1
#
_cell.length_a   1.000
_cell.length_b   1.000
_cell.length_c   1.000
_cell.angle_alpha   90.00
_cell.angle_beta   90.00
_cell.angle_gamma   90.00
#
_symmetry.space_group_name_H-M   'P 1'
#
loop_
_entity.id
_entity.type
_entity.pdbx_description
1 polymer ?
#
loop_
_entity_poly.entity_id
_entity_poly.type
_entity_poly.pdbx_seq_one_letter_code
_entity_poly.pdbx_strand_id
1 'polypeptide(L)'
;ASCGFALAETIIALLILSIALLAIAIVPIMSSKMAIQTTQRERAMSIAYNALDYLESRKYTDPELDNAVASQEITGDTGSYTVYLTRKKADNEGLVTVTWDGITGTASLVMRRDLSEQSSSVVGK
;
A
#
# COMPACT_ATOMS: atom_id res chain seq x y z
N ALA A 1 -30.10 24.07 -49.93
CA ALA A 1 -29.88 22.73 -49.33
C ALA A 1 -28.50 22.59 -48.64
N SER A 2 -27.70 23.65 -48.47
CA SER A 2 -26.33 23.56 -47.94
C SER A 2 -26.21 23.73 -46.41
N CYS A 3 -27.17 24.40 -45.75
CA CYS A 3 -27.05 24.74 -44.31
C CYS A 3 -27.15 23.51 -43.38
N GLY A 4 -27.90 22.47 -43.77
CA GLY A 4 -28.04 21.25 -42.96
C GLY A 4 -26.77 20.40 -42.92
N PHE A 5 -25.97 20.42 -44.00
CA PHE A 5 -24.71 19.69 -44.08
C PHE A 5 -23.64 20.32 -43.19
N ALA A 6 -23.53 21.66 -43.19
CA ALA A 6 -22.61 22.38 -42.32
C ALA A 6 -22.94 22.22 -40.82
N LEU A 7 -24.23 22.13 -40.47
CA LEU A 7 -24.65 21.87 -39.09
C LEU A 7 -24.28 20.45 -38.65
N ALA A 8 -24.52 19.44 -39.50
CA ALA A 8 -24.13 18.07 -39.22
C ALA A 8 -22.61 17.93 -39.07
N GLU A 9 -21.84 18.58 -39.95
CA GLU A 9 -20.38 18.57 -39.92
C GLU A 9 -19.81 19.19 -38.64
N THR A 10 -20.35 20.34 -38.21
CA THR A 10 -19.91 20.99 -36.96
C THR A 10 -20.25 20.16 -35.73
N ILE A 11 -21.42 19.49 -35.70
CA ILE A 11 -21.78 18.57 -34.61
C ILE A 11 -20.82 17.38 -34.56
N ILE A 12 -20.50 16.78 -35.71
CA ILE A 12 -19.54 15.66 -35.79
C ILE A 12 -18.15 16.11 -35.35
N ALA A 13 -17.69 17.29 -35.78
CA ALA A 13 -16.41 17.86 -35.37
C ALA A 13 -16.36 18.11 -33.85
N LEU A 14 -17.44 18.65 -33.27
CA LEU A 14 -17.56 18.84 -31.82
C LEU A 14 -17.56 17.51 -31.06
N LEU A 15 -18.23 16.47 -31.59
CA LEU A 15 -18.22 15.14 -30.97
C LEU A 15 -16.82 14.55 -30.97
N ILE A 16 -16.12 14.57 -32.10
CA ILE A 16 -14.74 14.08 -32.20
C ILE A 16 -13.82 14.85 -31.25
N LEU A 17 -13.95 16.19 -31.21
CA LEU A 17 -13.18 17.03 -30.30
C LEU A 17 -13.46 16.69 -28.83
N SER A 18 -14.72 16.47 -28.46
CA SER A 18 -15.09 16.14 -27.08
C SER A 18 -14.49 14.81 -26.62
N ILE A 19 -14.48 13.80 -27.49
CA ILE A 19 -13.89 12.49 -27.20
C ILE A 19 -12.36 12.61 -27.09
N ALA A 20 -11.73 13.40 -27.97
CA ALA A 20 -10.30 13.64 -27.93
C ALA A 20 -9.87 14.34 -26.62
N LEU A 21 -10.63 15.35 -26.18
CA LEU A 21 -10.37 16.04 -24.91
C LEU A 21 -10.55 15.12 -23.71
N LEU A 22 -11.59 14.29 -23.71
CA LEU A 22 -11.82 13.32 -22.63
C LEU A 22 -10.67 12.31 -22.53
N ALA A 23 -10.19 11.79 -23.66
CA ALA A 23 -9.08 10.85 -23.69
C ALA A 23 -7.79 11.47 -23.10
N ILE A 24 -7.47 12.70 -23.49
CA ILE A 24 -6.28 13.42 -22.98
C ILE A 24 -6.39 13.66 -21.48
N ALA A 25 -7.58 13.94 -20.96
CA ALA A 25 -7.79 14.21 -19.53
C ALA A 25 -7.70 12.96 -18.64
N ILE A 26 -8.07 11.77 -19.14
CA ILE A 26 -8.08 10.54 -18.34
C ILE A 26 -6.66 10.04 -18.02
N VAL A 27 -5.71 10.20 -18.95
CA VAL A 27 -4.33 9.71 -18.81
C VAL A 27 -3.61 10.23 -17.55
N PRO A 28 -3.54 11.55 -17.28
CA PRO A 28 -2.86 12.06 -16.08
C PRO A 28 -3.53 11.60 -14.79
N ILE A 29 -4.86 11.47 -14.77
CA ILE A 29 -5.60 11.00 -13.59
C ILE A 29 -5.17 9.57 -13.23
N MET A 30 -5.09 8.68 -14.22
CA MET A 30 -4.66 7.30 -13.99
C MET A 30 -3.19 7.25 -13.55
N SER A 31 -2.32 8.03 -14.18
CA SER A 31 -0.90 8.13 -13.80
C SER A 31 -0.72 8.61 -12.36
N SER A 32 -1.41 9.68 -11.96
CA SER A 32 -1.37 10.19 -10.59
C SER A 32 -1.87 9.18 -9.56
N LYS A 33 -2.96 8.46 -9.87
CA LYS A 33 -3.46 7.39 -8.99
C LYS A 33 -2.41 6.30 -8.78
N MET A 34 -1.75 5.89 -9.84
CA MET A 34 -0.73 4.83 -9.79
C MET A 34 0.51 5.30 -9.01
N ALA A 35 0.94 6.55 -9.21
CA ALA A 35 2.06 7.13 -8.47
C ALA A 35 1.78 7.17 -6.96
N ILE A 36 0.60 7.62 -6.54
CA ILE A 36 0.23 7.68 -5.12
C ILE A 36 0.09 6.26 -4.52
N GLN A 37 -0.46 5.31 -5.27
CA GLN A 37 -0.52 3.92 -4.81
C GLN A 37 0.88 3.33 -4.58
N THR A 38 1.83 3.65 -5.46
CA THR A 38 3.22 3.21 -5.32
C THR A 38 3.87 3.82 -4.08
N THR A 39 3.73 5.13 -3.84
CA THR A 39 4.33 5.77 -2.66
C THR A 39 3.73 5.27 -1.35
N GLN A 40 2.41 5.07 -1.28
CA GLN A 40 1.75 4.46 -0.12
C GLN A 40 2.25 3.03 0.12
N ARG A 41 2.43 2.25 -0.94
CA ARG A 41 2.94 0.87 -0.84
C ARG A 41 4.39 0.82 -0.39
N GLU A 42 5.26 1.69 -0.92
CA GLU A 42 6.65 1.80 -0.50
C GLU A 42 6.76 2.16 0.99
N ARG A 43 5.92 3.10 1.45
CA ARG A 43 5.85 3.46 2.87
C ARG A 43 5.35 2.29 3.71
N ALA A 44 4.31 1.58 3.28
CA ALA A 44 3.83 0.38 3.96
C ALA A 44 4.90 -0.72 4.03
N MET A 45 5.72 -0.89 2.98
CA MET A 45 6.86 -1.81 2.99
C MET A 45 7.91 -1.39 4.01
N SER A 46 8.29 -0.11 4.05
CA SER A 46 9.24 0.41 5.04
C SER A 46 8.74 0.20 6.47
N ILE A 47 7.45 0.47 6.73
CA ILE A 47 6.80 0.20 8.02
C ILE A 47 6.86 -1.30 8.35
N ALA A 48 6.54 -2.16 7.38
CA ALA A 48 6.59 -3.61 7.58
C ALA A 48 8.01 -4.10 7.92
N TYR A 49 9.03 -3.58 7.23
CA TYR A 49 10.42 -3.91 7.51
C TYR A 49 10.85 -3.47 8.91
N ASN A 50 10.53 -2.24 9.31
CA ASN A 50 10.86 -1.75 10.66
C ASN A 50 10.13 -2.54 11.75
N ALA A 51 8.86 -2.91 11.50
CA ALA A 51 8.09 -3.74 12.41
C ALA A 51 8.67 -5.16 12.51
N LEU A 52 9.18 -5.71 11.41
CA LEU A 52 9.82 -7.02 11.39
C LEU A 52 11.19 -7.02 12.08
N ASP A 53 11.98 -5.96 11.90
CA ASP A 53 13.23 -5.73 12.64
C ASP A 53 12.96 -5.59 14.15
N TYR A 54 11.90 -4.87 14.51
CA TYR A 54 11.43 -4.81 15.89
C TYR A 54 11.07 -6.20 16.44
N LEU A 55 10.40 -7.05 15.66
CA LEU A 55 10.18 -8.45 16.04
C LEU A 55 11.52 -9.16 16.24
N GLU A 56 12.46 -9.11 15.30
CA GLU A 56 13.77 -9.77 15.43
C GLU A 56 14.57 -9.34 16.67
N SER A 57 14.51 -8.06 17.04
CA SER A 57 15.18 -7.52 18.23
C SER A 57 14.60 -8.07 19.54
N ARG A 58 13.33 -8.51 19.54
CA ARG A 58 12.63 -9.03 20.72
C ARG A 58 13.04 -10.47 20.98
N LYS A 59 13.53 -10.73 22.20
CA LYS A 59 13.91 -12.08 22.66
C LYS A 59 12.79 -13.09 22.39
N TYR A 60 13.19 -14.28 21.93
CA TYR A 60 12.28 -15.38 21.60
C TYR A 60 11.34 -15.78 22.75
N THR A 61 11.75 -15.52 23.99
CA THR A 61 11.03 -15.87 25.22
C THR A 61 9.94 -14.88 25.63
N ASP A 62 9.73 -13.78 24.90
CA ASP A 62 8.73 -12.76 25.26
C ASP A 62 7.30 -13.31 25.08
N PRO A 63 6.53 -13.53 26.17
CA PRO A 63 5.20 -14.12 26.10
C PRO A 63 4.15 -13.15 25.52
N GLU A 64 4.44 -11.83 25.48
CA GLU A 64 3.55 -10.84 24.87
C GLU A 64 3.53 -10.90 23.34
N LEU A 65 4.39 -11.70 22.70
CA LEU A 65 4.40 -11.90 21.25
C LEU A 65 3.91 -13.29 20.81
N ASP A 66 3.60 -14.15 21.77
CA ASP A 66 3.17 -15.52 21.52
C ASP A 66 1.67 -15.51 21.16
N ASN A 67 1.36 -15.53 19.86
CA ASN A 67 -0.01 -15.34 19.31
C ASN A 67 -0.65 -13.96 19.56
N ALA A 68 0.07 -13.00 20.17
CA ALA A 68 -0.46 -11.66 20.36
C ALA A 68 -0.46 -10.89 19.04
N VAL A 69 -1.63 -10.37 18.69
CA VAL A 69 -1.79 -9.39 17.62
C VAL A 69 -1.49 -8.02 18.22
N ALA A 70 -0.22 -7.61 18.21
CA ALA A 70 0.11 -6.24 18.57
C ALA A 70 -0.34 -5.34 17.41
N SER A 71 -1.26 -4.41 17.67
CA SER A 71 -1.71 -3.42 16.68
C SER A 71 -1.11 -2.06 16.98
N GLN A 72 -0.43 -1.45 16.01
CA GLN A 72 0.05 -0.07 16.11
C GLN A 72 -0.53 0.76 14.98
N GLU A 73 -1.13 1.90 15.34
CA GLU A 73 -1.54 2.90 14.36
C GLU A 73 -0.41 3.92 14.17
N ILE A 74 -0.01 4.12 12.92
CA ILE A 74 1.00 5.08 12.52
C ILE A 74 0.34 6.11 11.60
N THR A 75 0.08 7.28 12.16
CA THR A 75 -0.44 8.42 11.40
C THR A 75 0.73 9.22 10.82
N GLY A 76 0.70 9.47 9.52
CA GLY A 76 1.63 10.39 8.87
C GLY A 76 0.93 11.25 7.82
N ASP A 77 1.69 12.16 7.19
CA ASP A 77 1.18 13.08 6.16
C ASP A 77 0.50 12.39 4.96
N THR A 78 0.79 11.11 4.72
CA THR A 78 0.30 10.35 3.56
C THR A 78 -0.84 9.38 3.92
N GLY A 79 -1.38 9.45 5.14
CA GLY A 79 -2.47 8.61 5.63
C GLY A 79 -2.17 7.90 6.96
N SER A 80 -3.18 7.21 7.48
CA SER A 80 -3.05 6.32 8.64
C SER A 80 -2.76 4.89 8.18
N TYR A 81 -1.80 4.24 8.85
CA TYR A 81 -1.42 2.85 8.64
C TYR A 81 -1.68 2.09 9.93
N THR A 82 -2.40 0.98 9.86
CA THR A 82 -2.56 0.05 10.98
C THR A 82 -1.69 -1.17 10.74
N VAL A 83 -0.75 -1.41 11.66
CA VAL A 83 0.20 -2.52 11.62
C VAL A 83 -0.23 -3.58 12.61
N TYR A 84 -0.38 -4.82 12.15
CA TYR A 84 -0.62 -6.00 12.96
C TYR A 84 0.63 -6.87 12.96
N LEU A 85 1.19 -7.12 14.14
CA LEU A 85 2.33 -8.01 14.30
C LEU A 85 1.87 -9.33 14.93
N THR A 86 2.37 -10.44 14.43
CA THR A 86 2.11 -11.77 14.99
C THR A 86 3.37 -12.61 14.87
N ARG A 87 3.79 -13.26 15.96
CA ARG A 87 4.86 -14.25 15.93
C ARG A 87 4.27 -15.62 16.22
N LYS A 88 4.58 -16.59 15.36
CA LYS A 88 4.15 -17.98 15.50
C LYS A 88 5.34 -18.82 16.00
N LYS A 89 5.40 -19.09 17.30
CA LYS A 89 6.50 -19.88 17.90
C LYS A 89 6.70 -21.26 17.25
N ALA A 90 5.61 -21.93 16.87
CA ALA A 90 5.67 -23.28 16.31
C ALA A 90 6.51 -23.37 15.02
N ASP A 91 6.52 -22.30 14.21
CA ASP A 91 7.20 -22.26 12.91
C ASP A 91 8.32 -21.23 12.88
N ASN A 92 8.65 -20.60 14.02
CA ASN A 92 9.58 -19.49 14.11
C ASN A 92 9.27 -18.36 13.10
N GLU A 93 8.00 -18.14 12.74
CA GLU A 93 7.64 -17.16 11.71
C GLU A 93 7.18 -15.84 12.32
N GLY A 94 7.71 -14.73 11.81
CA GLY A 94 7.22 -13.37 12.03
C GLY A 94 6.30 -12.95 10.90
N LEU A 95 5.06 -12.63 11.23
CA LEU A 95 4.04 -12.12 10.32
C LEU A 95 3.76 -10.66 10.65
N VAL A 96 3.90 -9.78 9.66
CA VAL A 96 3.53 -8.37 9.75
C VAL A 96 2.50 -8.07 8.68
N THR A 97 1.34 -7.57 9.09
CA THR A 97 0.28 -7.11 8.20
C THR A 97 0.09 -5.62 8.36
N VAL A 98 0.37 -4.85 7.32
CA VAL A 98 0.14 -3.40 7.28
C VAL A 98 -1.10 -3.14 6.46
N THR A 99 -2.06 -2.40 7.01
CA THR A 99 -3.30 -1.99 6.34
C THR A 99 -3.39 -0.48 6.29
N TRP A 100 -3.91 0.07 5.21
CA TRP A 100 -4.10 1.52 5.05
C TRP A 100 -5.29 1.81 4.15
N ASP A 101 -5.84 3.03 4.27
CA ASP A 101 -6.88 3.49 3.36
C ASP A 101 -6.24 3.96 2.05
N GLY A 102 -6.42 3.18 0.99
CA GLY A 102 -5.94 3.49 -0.34
C GLY A 102 -6.95 4.30 -1.15
N ILE A 103 -6.49 4.89 -2.25
CA ILE A 103 -7.32 5.73 -3.13
C ILE A 103 -8.55 4.98 -3.70
N THR A 104 -8.47 3.65 -3.80
CA THR A 104 -9.52 2.79 -4.36
C THR A 104 -10.19 1.92 -3.30
N GLY A 105 -9.94 2.20 -2.02
CA GLY A 105 -10.39 1.39 -0.88
C GLY A 105 -9.23 0.88 -0.03
N THR A 106 -9.55 0.13 1.02
CA THR A 106 -8.57 -0.41 1.97
C THR A 106 -7.58 -1.34 1.26
N ALA A 107 -6.29 -1.06 1.43
CA ALA A 107 -5.19 -1.85 0.93
C ALA A 107 -4.45 -2.52 2.08
N SER A 108 -3.85 -3.69 1.79
CA SER A 108 -3.11 -4.47 2.77
C SER A 108 -1.83 -5.03 2.18
N LEU A 109 -0.76 -5.02 2.96
CA LEU A 109 0.52 -5.66 2.67
C LEU A 109 0.80 -6.67 3.79
N VAL A 110 1.00 -7.93 3.43
CA VAL A 110 1.41 -8.99 4.35
C VAL A 110 2.86 -9.36 4.05
N MET A 111 3.70 -9.31 5.07
CA MET A 111 5.10 -9.72 5.01
C MET A 111 5.36 -10.83 6.02
N ARG A 112 6.08 -11.86 5.59
CA ARG A 112 6.50 -13.00 6.40
C ARG A 112 8.01 -13.12 6.39
N ARG A 113 8.60 -13.49 7.51
CA ARG A 113 10.01 -13.89 7.59
C ARG A 113 10.23 -14.93 8.66
N ASP A 114 11.14 -15.85 8.37
CA ASP A 114 11.66 -16.84 9.31
C ASP A 114 12.57 -16.14 10.34
N LEU A 115 12.22 -16.25 11.61
CA LEU A 115 12.91 -15.66 12.74
C LEU A 115 13.79 -16.74 13.38
N SER A 116 15.04 -16.83 12.96
CA SER A 116 15.97 -17.79 13.55
C SER A 116 16.14 -17.57 15.06
N GLU A 117 16.13 -18.66 15.84
CA GLU A 117 16.33 -18.69 17.30
C GLU A 117 17.60 -17.96 17.77
N GLN A 118 18.60 -17.83 16.89
CA GLN A 118 19.91 -17.24 17.20
C GLN A 118 20.02 -15.75 16.83
N SER A 119 19.03 -15.18 16.12
CA SER A 119 19.09 -13.80 15.63
C SER A 119 19.22 -12.77 16.76
N SER A 120 18.59 -13.01 17.91
CA SER A 120 18.69 -12.11 19.07
C SER A 120 20.07 -12.10 19.75
N SER A 121 20.99 -13.02 19.39
CA SER A 121 22.34 -13.08 19.97
C SER A 121 23.38 -12.22 19.25
N VAL A 122 23.12 -11.80 18.01
CA VAL A 122 24.10 -11.04 17.20
C VAL A 122 23.93 -9.52 17.31
N VAL A 123 22.75 -9.03 17.71
CA VAL A 123 22.51 -7.59 17.93
C VAL A 123 23.09 -7.09 19.26
N GLY A 124 23.45 -8.01 20.17
CA GLY A 124 23.93 -7.69 21.51
C GLY A 124 25.45 -7.73 21.70
N LYS A 125 26.27 -7.72 20.63
CA LYS A 125 27.73 -7.85 20.73
C LYS A 125 28.47 -6.70 20.06
#